data_AF-A0A1H1LU98-F1
#
_entry.id   AF-A0A1H1LU98-F1
#
_cell.length_a   1.000
_cell.length_b   1.000
_cell.length_c   1.000
_cell.angle_alpha   90.00
_cell.angle_beta   90.00
_cell.angle_gamma   90.00
#
_symmetry.space_group_name_H-M   'P 1'
#
loop_
_entity.id
_entity.type
_entity.pdbx_description
1 polymer ?
#
loop_
_entity_poly.entity_id
_entity_poly.type
_entity_poly.pdbx_seq_one_letter_code
_entity_poly.pdbx_strand_id
1 'polypeptide(L)'
;MRDEEYQADQVAAYGASGQPAVAARMTPHLRITQVGTAAAAASVLAAVGALVTFPRFTTATASGVGWGAFLLVCAVLVLGICVLQLLAWRQAMAWWRGERATGPRTLAPFSWWAHVASYPVAVGALFAAMAGCAAAGWSATAAALMALSLVLLLGGQILGAVQYVRPEGPPGTVPAHMRRLLARERARQEAAAAIVERDTPQPGDAPRR
;
A
#
# COMPACT_ATOMS: atom_id res chain seq x y z
N MET A 1 -8.00 -14.74 -23.69
CA MET A 1 -9.08 -14.14 -22.87
C MET A 1 -9.77 -13.13 -23.75
N ARG A 2 -11.03 -13.36 -24.13
CA ARG A 2 -11.81 -12.40 -24.90
C ARG A 2 -12.26 -11.30 -23.94
N ASP A 3 -11.97 -10.05 -24.27
CA ASP A 3 -12.55 -8.89 -23.62
C ASP A 3 -14.01 -8.79 -24.08
N GLU A 4 -14.89 -9.53 -23.41
CA GLU A 4 -16.34 -9.33 -23.54
C GLU A 4 -16.64 -7.91 -23.03
N GLU A 5 -17.08 -7.06 -23.95
CA GLU A 5 -17.62 -5.73 -23.68
C GLU A 5 -18.65 -5.83 -22.55
N TYR A 6 -18.28 -5.26 -21.40
CA TYR A 6 -19.16 -5.14 -20.26
C TYR A 6 -20.32 -4.22 -20.65
N GLN A 7 -21.48 -4.80 -20.95
CA GLN A 7 -22.71 -4.05 -21.15
C GLN A 7 -22.98 -3.19 -19.91
N ALA A 8 -23.32 -1.92 -20.13
CA ALA A 8 -23.64 -0.95 -19.08
C ALA A 8 -24.70 -1.48 -18.10
N ASP A 9 -25.55 -2.40 -18.55
CA ASP A 9 -26.59 -3.06 -17.78
C ASP A 9 -26.04 -3.92 -16.63
N GLN A 10 -24.84 -4.51 -16.77
CA GLN A 10 -24.20 -5.25 -15.67
C GLN A 10 -23.66 -4.33 -14.56
N VAL A 11 -23.36 -3.07 -14.89
CA VAL A 11 -22.98 -2.03 -13.92
C VAL A 11 -24.21 -1.44 -13.24
N ALA A 12 -25.38 -1.46 -13.90
CA ALA A 12 -26.64 -1.00 -13.33
C ALA A 12 -27.31 -2.04 -12.39
N ALA A 13 -27.12 -3.33 -12.64
CA ALA A 13 -27.71 -4.41 -11.83
C ALA A 13 -27.10 -4.53 -10.41
N TYR A 14 -25.84 -4.15 -10.25
CA TYR A 14 -25.22 -4.00 -8.94
C TYR A 14 -25.16 -2.51 -8.61
N GLY A 15 -25.88 -2.07 -7.57
CA GLY A 15 -25.86 -0.65 -7.15
C GLY A 15 -24.44 -0.09 -6.94
N ALA A 16 -24.31 1.23 -6.72
CA ALA A 16 -23.03 1.96 -6.72
C ALA A 16 -21.89 1.35 -5.87
N SER A 17 -22.19 0.48 -4.91
CA SER A 17 -21.24 -0.24 -4.03
C SER A 17 -20.91 -1.67 -4.45
N GLY A 18 -21.75 -2.38 -5.21
CA GLY A 18 -21.52 -3.76 -5.62
C GLY A 18 -20.68 -3.84 -6.89
N GLN A 19 -19.41 -4.22 -6.80
CA GLN A 19 -18.54 -4.38 -7.97
C GLN A 19 -17.82 -5.73 -7.91
N PRO A 20 -18.53 -6.86 -8.12
CA PRO A 20 -17.97 -8.20 -7.99
C PRO A 20 -16.79 -8.44 -8.95
N ALA A 21 -16.82 -7.84 -10.15
CA ALA A 21 -15.72 -7.89 -11.11
C ALA A 21 -14.45 -7.18 -10.61
N VAL A 22 -14.61 -6.08 -9.86
CA VAL A 22 -13.47 -5.38 -9.23
C VAL A 22 -12.94 -6.20 -8.07
N ALA A 23 -13.83 -6.73 -7.21
CA ALA A 23 -13.44 -7.61 -6.10
C ALA A 23 -12.66 -8.85 -6.58
N ALA A 24 -13.10 -9.49 -7.66
CA ALA A 24 -12.39 -10.64 -8.25
C ALA A 24 -10.97 -10.27 -8.69
N ARG A 25 -10.80 -9.14 -9.39
CA ARG A 25 -9.49 -8.63 -9.82
C ARG A 25 -8.59 -8.22 -8.65
N MET A 26 -9.18 -7.83 -7.51
CA MET A 26 -8.43 -7.28 -6.36
C MET A 26 -8.02 -8.36 -5.37
N THR A 27 -8.63 -9.54 -5.45
CA THR A 27 -8.34 -10.68 -4.57
C THR A 27 -6.86 -11.08 -4.55
N PRO A 28 -6.11 -11.10 -5.67
CA PRO A 28 -4.67 -11.36 -5.65
C PRO A 28 -3.86 -10.37 -4.80
N HIS A 29 -4.22 -9.07 -4.82
CA HIS A 29 -3.53 -8.07 -4.01
C HIS A 29 -3.71 -8.34 -2.52
N LEU A 30 -4.92 -8.72 -2.09
CA LEU A 30 -5.15 -9.11 -0.69
C LEU A 30 -4.29 -10.31 -0.28
N ARG A 31 -4.18 -11.34 -1.14
CA ARG A 31 -3.36 -12.53 -0.86
C ARG A 31 -1.87 -12.19 -0.78
N ILE A 32 -1.38 -11.38 -1.70
CA ILE A 32 0.02 -10.93 -1.69
C ILE A 32 0.31 -10.12 -0.42
N THR A 33 -0.61 -9.24 0.00
CA THR A 33 -0.50 -8.51 1.27
C THR A 33 -0.47 -9.45 2.47
N GLN A 34 -1.28 -10.51 2.50
CA GLN A 34 -1.26 -11.51 3.58
C GLN A 34 0.10 -12.22 3.68
N VAL A 35 0.67 -12.62 2.53
CA VAL A 35 2.02 -13.23 2.49
C VAL A 35 3.07 -12.24 3.00
N GLY A 36 2.98 -10.97 2.58
CA GLY A 36 3.84 -9.91 3.09
C GLY A 36 3.72 -9.71 4.61
N THR A 37 2.50 -9.69 5.15
CA THR A 37 2.28 -9.60 6.61
C THR A 37 2.89 -10.80 7.34
N ALA A 38 2.75 -12.01 6.80
CA ALA A 38 3.36 -13.21 7.39
C ALA A 38 4.90 -13.16 7.38
N ALA A 39 5.49 -12.70 6.26
CA ALA A 39 6.93 -12.48 6.17
C ALA A 39 7.43 -11.43 7.18
N ALA A 40 6.70 -10.32 7.34
CA ALA A 40 7.02 -9.30 8.34
C ALA A 40 6.92 -9.84 9.77
N ALA A 41 5.92 -10.67 10.08
CA ALA A 41 5.81 -11.32 11.39
C ALA A 41 6.99 -12.27 11.65
N ALA A 42 7.37 -13.08 10.66
CA ALA A 42 8.54 -13.95 10.74
C ALA A 42 9.85 -13.16 10.90
N SER A 43 9.96 -11.98 10.27
CA SER A 43 11.10 -11.07 10.44
C SER A 43 11.25 -10.60 11.89
N VAL A 44 10.15 -10.26 12.57
CA VAL A 44 10.15 -9.90 14.00
C VAL A 44 10.66 -11.06 14.84
N LEU A 45 10.17 -12.28 14.60
CA LEU A 45 10.62 -13.47 15.32
C LEU A 45 12.12 -13.72 15.12
N ALA A 46 12.62 -13.58 13.88
CA ALA A 46 14.04 -13.70 13.57
C ALA A 46 14.89 -12.62 14.27
N ALA A 47 14.42 -11.36 14.31
CA ALA A 47 15.10 -10.28 15.02
C ALA A 47 15.17 -10.52 16.54
N VAL A 48 14.08 -11.02 17.15
CA VAL A 48 14.08 -11.44 18.55
C VAL A 48 15.08 -12.59 18.77
N GLY A 49 15.09 -13.59 17.88
CA GLY A 49 16.06 -14.68 17.94
C GLY A 49 17.51 -14.20 17.85
N ALA A 50 17.80 -13.23 17.00
CA ALA A 50 19.12 -12.61 16.90
C ALA A 50 19.54 -11.95 18.22
N LEU A 51 18.65 -11.22 18.88
CA LEU A 51 18.93 -10.59 20.18
C LEU A 51 19.18 -11.60 21.29
N VAL A 52 18.45 -12.71 21.30
CA VAL A 52 18.62 -13.78 22.30
C VAL A 52 19.96 -14.51 22.11
N THR A 53 20.40 -14.65 20.86
CA THR A 53 21.63 -15.36 20.50
C THR A 53 22.85 -14.44 20.35
N PHE A 54 22.69 -13.14 20.61
CA PHE A 54 23.79 -12.19 20.49
C PHE A 54 24.88 -12.51 21.52
N PRO A 55 26.16 -12.62 21.10
CA PRO A 55 27.26 -12.85 22.04
C PRO A 55 27.30 -11.71 23.06
N ARG A 56 27.59 -12.00 24.34
CA ARG A 56 27.58 -11.01 25.44
C ARG A 56 28.96 -10.76 26.07
N PHE A 57 30.03 -11.19 25.40
CA PHE A 57 31.34 -11.34 26.01
C PHE A 57 32.31 -10.13 25.82
N THR A 58 31.92 -9.04 25.13
CA THR A 58 32.82 -7.88 24.88
C THR A 58 32.09 -6.53 24.84
N THR A 59 32.78 -5.39 24.94
CA THR A 59 32.19 -4.05 24.79
C THR A 59 31.56 -3.80 23.42
N ALA A 60 32.05 -4.47 22.36
CA ALA A 60 31.42 -4.49 21.04
C ALA A 60 30.00 -5.11 21.04
N THR A 61 29.65 -5.86 22.09
CA THR A 61 28.30 -6.43 22.22
C THR A 61 27.26 -5.40 22.62
N ALA A 62 27.62 -4.32 23.33
CA ALA A 62 26.67 -3.27 23.69
C ALA A 62 26.17 -2.50 22.45
N SER A 63 27.08 -2.17 21.52
CA SER A 63 26.71 -1.55 20.25
C SER A 63 25.97 -2.53 19.34
N GLY A 64 26.38 -3.80 19.31
CA GLY A 64 25.70 -4.85 18.55
C GLY A 64 24.25 -5.10 18.99
N VAL A 65 24.00 -5.16 20.30
CA VAL A 65 22.65 -5.26 20.87
C VAL A 65 21.80 -4.04 20.51
N GLY A 66 22.41 -2.83 20.52
CA GLY A 66 21.75 -1.60 20.06
C GLY A 66 21.27 -1.70 18.60
N TRP A 67 22.13 -2.19 17.70
CA TRP A 67 21.76 -2.42 16.30
C TRP A 67 20.70 -3.52 16.14
N GLY A 68 20.78 -4.60 16.91
CA GLY A 68 19.76 -5.64 16.96
C GLY A 68 18.40 -5.10 17.41
N ALA A 69 18.37 -4.24 18.44
CA ALA A 69 17.16 -3.59 18.92
C ALA A 69 16.59 -2.62 17.87
N PHE A 70 17.46 -1.87 17.19
CA PHE A 70 17.03 -0.98 16.11
C PHE A 70 16.43 -1.76 14.92
N LEU A 71 17.02 -2.90 14.53
CA LEU A 71 16.46 -3.80 13.53
C LEU A 71 15.08 -4.35 13.98
N LEU A 72 14.94 -4.75 15.25
CA LEU A 72 13.67 -5.20 15.81
C LEU A 72 12.59 -4.11 15.72
N VAL A 73 12.92 -2.87 16.08
CA VAL A 73 12.00 -1.73 15.93
C VAL A 73 11.57 -1.56 14.47
N CYS A 74 12.51 -1.63 13.53
CA CYS A 74 12.18 -1.55 12.10
C CYS A 74 11.27 -2.70 11.65
N ALA A 75 11.53 -3.93 12.10
CA ALA A 75 10.69 -5.10 11.79
C ALA A 75 9.26 -4.94 12.34
N VAL A 76 9.10 -4.44 13.57
CA VAL A 76 7.80 -4.14 14.17
C VAL A 76 7.07 -3.04 13.40
N LEU A 77 7.78 -2.00 12.97
CA LEU A 77 7.20 -0.92 12.15
C LEU A 77 6.70 -1.46 10.80
N VAL A 78 7.51 -2.27 10.10
CA VAL A 78 7.08 -2.91 8.84
C VAL A 78 5.89 -3.84 9.06
N LEU A 79 5.87 -4.62 10.14
CA LEU A 79 4.71 -5.45 10.49
C LEU A 79 3.46 -4.59 10.71
N GLY A 80 3.57 -3.50 11.48
CA GLY A 80 2.48 -2.55 11.70
C GLY A 80 1.95 -1.96 10.39
N ILE A 81 2.85 -1.55 9.49
CA ILE A 81 2.50 -1.07 8.15
C ILE A 81 1.78 -2.17 7.35
N CYS A 82 2.30 -3.40 7.32
CA CYS A 82 1.69 -4.51 6.60
C CYS A 82 0.30 -4.87 7.15
N VAL A 83 0.11 -4.83 8.47
CA VAL A 83 -1.20 -5.02 9.11
C VAL A 83 -2.16 -3.91 8.71
N LEU A 84 -1.71 -2.65 8.72
CA LEU A 84 -2.53 -1.52 8.27
C LEU A 84 -2.95 -1.68 6.81
N GLN A 85 -2.03 -2.06 5.92
CA GLN A 85 -2.36 -2.34 4.52
C GLN A 85 -3.35 -3.50 4.38
N LEU A 86 -3.14 -4.58 5.13
CA LEU A 86 -4.03 -5.74 5.12
C LEU A 86 -5.45 -5.36 5.58
N LEU A 87 -5.56 -4.58 6.66
CA LEU A 87 -6.84 -4.08 7.14
C LEU A 87 -7.49 -3.19 6.09
N ALA A 88 -6.76 -2.22 5.53
CA ALA A 88 -7.28 -1.33 4.50
C ALA A 88 -7.82 -2.12 3.27
N TRP A 89 -7.09 -3.14 2.81
CA TRP A 89 -7.55 -4.02 1.73
C TRP A 89 -8.78 -4.83 2.09
N ARG A 90 -8.86 -5.38 3.31
CA ARG A 90 -10.07 -6.10 3.77
C ARG A 90 -11.29 -5.18 3.78
N GLN A 91 -11.12 -3.92 4.21
CA GLN A 91 -12.19 -2.93 4.21
C GLN A 91 -12.60 -2.54 2.79
N ALA A 92 -11.64 -2.31 1.89
CA ALA A 92 -11.92 -2.03 0.48
C ALA A 92 -12.64 -3.19 -0.22
N MET A 93 -12.23 -4.43 0.07
CA MET A 93 -12.89 -5.63 -0.44
C MET A 93 -14.33 -5.78 0.07
N ALA A 94 -14.57 -5.52 1.36
CA ALA A 94 -15.92 -5.51 1.93
C ALA A 94 -16.80 -4.45 1.25
N TRP A 95 -16.25 -3.26 0.97
CA TRP A 95 -16.96 -2.22 0.23
C TRP A 95 -17.32 -2.67 -1.19
N TRP A 96 -16.37 -3.20 -1.96
CA TRP A 96 -16.64 -3.70 -3.33
C TRP A 96 -17.60 -4.89 -3.39
N ARG A 97 -17.78 -5.61 -2.27
CA ARG A 97 -18.79 -6.67 -2.13
C ARG A 97 -20.16 -6.14 -1.73
N GLY A 98 -20.30 -4.84 -1.48
CA GLY A 98 -21.52 -4.24 -0.97
C GLY A 98 -21.77 -4.47 0.53
N GLU A 99 -20.79 -5.01 1.26
CA GLU A 99 -20.91 -5.34 2.71
C GLU A 99 -20.69 -4.12 3.61
N ARG A 100 -20.15 -3.01 3.09
CA ARG A 100 -19.87 -1.78 3.86
C ARG A 100 -20.25 -0.51 3.10
N ALA A 101 -20.67 0.50 3.87
CA ALA A 101 -20.97 1.84 3.35
C ALA A 101 -19.72 2.71 3.14
N THR A 102 -18.72 2.61 4.02
CA THR A 102 -17.51 3.45 3.95
C THR A 102 -16.62 3.04 2.79
N GLY A 103 -16.46 3.95 1.83
CA GLY A 103 -15.68 3.70 0.61
C GLY A 103 -14.15 3.79 0.80
N PRO A 104 -13.38 3.20 -0.13
CA PRO A 104 -11.91 3.15 -0.06
C PRO A 104 -11.23 4.53 -0.15
N ARG A 105 -11.93 5.59 -0.54
CA ARG A 105 -11.40 6.96 -0.59
C ARG A 105 -10.94 7.48 0.77
N THR A 106 -11.59 7.09 1.87
CA THR A 106 -11.20 7.52 3.22
C THR A 106 -9.95 6.80 3.72
N LEU A 107 -9.67 5.61 3.19
CA LEU A 107 -8.53 4.77 3.59
C LEU A 107 -7.27 5.05 2.77
N ALA A 108 -7.44 5.54 1.54
CA ALA A 108 -6.37 5.83 0.60
C ALA A 108 -5.24 6.73 1.17
N PRO A 109 -5.50 7.87 1.85
CA PRO A 109 -4.42 8.72 2.34
C PRO A 109 -3.56 8.03 3.41
N PHE A 110 -4.19 7.30 4.35
CA PHE A 110 -3.47 6.58 5.39
C PHE A 110 -2.64 5.44 4.83
N SER A 111 -3.24 4.66 3.91
CA SER A 111 -2.56 3.58 3.22
C SER A 111 -1.39 4.08 2.36
N TRP A 112 -1.52 5.24 1.74
CA TRP A 112 -0.44 5.90 1.00
C TRP A 112 0.70 6.36 1.92
N TRP A 113 0.40 7.03 3.03
CA TRP A 113 1.43 7.44 3.98
C TRP A 113 2.17 6.25 4.60
N ALA A 114 1.47 5.18 4.92
CA ALA A 114 2.08 3.94 5.40
C ALA A 114 3.03 3.33 4.36
N HIS A 115 2.66 3.38 3.07
CA HIS A 115 3.54 2.99 1.99
C HIS A 115 4.81 3.84 1.92
N VAL A 116 4.67 5.18 1.93
CA VAL A 116 5.82 6.09 1.89
C VAL A 116 6.73 5.91 3.10
N ALA A 117 6.16 5.76 4.30
CA ALA A 117 6.91 5.53 5.53
C ALA A 117 7.69 4.21 5.53
N SER A 118 7.27 3.21 4.74
CA SER A 118 7.97 1.92 4.68
C SER A 118 9.38 2.01 4.10
N TYR A 119 9.65 2.97 3.21
CA TYR A 119 10.96 3.13 2.57
C TYR A 119 12.08 3.52 3.56
N PRO A 120 11.96 4.61 4.35
CA PRO A 120 12.99 4.96 5.32
C PRO A 120 13.16 3.88 6.39
N VAL A 121 12.08 3.19 6.78
CA VAL A 121 12.16 2.06 7.73
C VAL A 121 12.98 0.90 7.17
N ALA A 122 12.79 0.55 5.89
CA ALA A 122 13.57 -0.51 5.25
C ALA A 122 15.05 -0.14 5.07
N VAL A 123 15.34 1.12 4.75
CA VAL A 123 16.72 1.63 4.71
C VAL A 123 17.35 1.56 6.11
N GLY A 124 16.63 1.97 7.15
CA GLY A 124 17.07 1.84 8.54
C GLY A 124 17.37 0.39 8.93
N ALA A 125 16.49 -0.54 8.55
CA ALA A 125 16.69 -1.98 8.77
C ALA A 125 17.94 -2.52 8.08
N LEU A 126 18.21 -2.11 6.82
CA LEU A 126 19.40 -2.51 6.09
C LEU A 126 20.68 -2.07 6.82
N PHE A 127 20.77 -0.81 7.25
CA PHE A 127 21.91 -0.32 8.02
C PHE A 127 22.05 -1.04 9.35
N ALA A 128 20.93 -1.25 10.07
CA ALA A 128 20.92 -1.95 11.35
C ALA A 128 21.40 -3.40 11.22
N ALA A 129 20.93 -4.12 10.20
CA ALA A 129 21.33 -5.49 9.91
C ALA A 129 22.83 -5.57 9.58
N MET A 130 23.34 -4.72 8.69
CA MET A 130 24.76 -4.71 8.31
C MET A 130 25.67 -4.39 9.50
N ALA A 131 25.36 -3.34 10.26
CA ALA A 131 26.14 -2.94 11.43
C ALA A 131 26.06 -3.99 12.56
N GLY A 132 24.87 -4.55 12.79
CA GLY A 132 24.67 -5.61 13.77
C GLY A 132 25.38 -6.92 13.42
N CYS A 133 25.36 -7.35 12.15
CA CYS A 133 26.12 -8.50 11.67
C CYS A 133 27.62 -8.30 11.85
N ALA A 134 28.15 -7.12 11.52
CA ALA A 134 29.55 -6.79 11.72
C ALA A 134 29.93 -6.84 13.22
N ALA A 135 29.07 -6.33 14.11
CA ALA A 135 29.30 -6.34 15.56
C ALA A 135 29.16 -7.74 16.19
N ALA A 136 28.25 -8.58 15.69
CA ALA A 136 28.08 -9.97 16.13
C ALA A 136 29.20 -10.90 15.64
N GLY A 137 29.85 -10.53 14.54
CA GLY A 137 30.71 -11.41 13.74
C GLY A 137 29.88 -12.17 12.70
N TRP A 138 30.31 -12.15 11.44
CA TRP A 138 29.55 -12.67 10.30
C TRP A 138 29.22 -14.16 10.37
N SER A 139 29.99 -14.95 11.11
CA SER A 139 29.77 -16.39 11.32
C SER A 139 28.87 -16.71 12.51
N ALA A 140 28.46 -15.72 13.30
CA ALA A 140 27.62 -15.95 14.47
C ALA A 140 26.17 -16.24 14.08
N THR A 141 25.49 -17.09 14.87
CA THR A 141 24.04 -17.35 14.72
C THR A 141 23.22 -16.06 14.71
N ALA A 142 23.58 -15.09 15.54
CA ALA A 142 22.94 -13.78 15.57
C ALA A 142 23.03 -13.05 14.22
N ALA A 143 24.20 -13.07 13.56
CA ALA A 143 24.36 -12.46 12.24
C ALA A 143 23.49 -13.15 11.18
N ALA A 144 23.41 -14.48 11.19
CA ALA A 144 22.52 -15.23 10.30
C ALA A 144 21.04 -14.87 10.52
N LEU A 145 20.61 -14.74 11.77
CA LEU A 145 19.24 -14.36 12.12
C LEU A 145 18.93 -12.89 11.78
N MET A 146 19.89 -11.97 11.91
CA MET A 146 19.73 -10.58 11.46
C MET A 146 19.61 -10.50 9.93
N ALA A 147 20.44 -11.25 9.20
CA ALA A 147 20.34 -11.33 7.74
C ALA A 147 19.00 -11.93 7.28
N LEU A 148 18.56 -13.02 7.92
CA LEU A 148 17.24 -13.62 7.66
C LEU A 148 16.11 -12.64 7.98
N SER A 149 16.19 -11.95 9.12
CA SER A 149 15.23 -10.92 9.50
C SER A 149 15.14 -9.81 8.46
N LEU A 150 16.28 -9.33 7.94
CA LEU A 150 16.33 -8.33 6.87
C LEU A 150 15.65 -8.85 5.59
N VAL A 151 15.99 -10.05 5.13
CA VAL A 151 15.38 -10.63 3.90
C VAL A 151 13.87 -10.76 4.05
N LEU A 152 13.40 -11.26 5.19
CA LEU A 152 11.97 -11.39 5.50
C LEU A 152 11.28 -10.02 5.61
N LEU A 153 11.95 -9.02 6.18
CA LEU A 153 11.46 -7.65 6.29
C LEU A 153 11.27 -7.03 4.91
N LEU A 154 12.27 -7.16 4.03
CA LEU A 154 12.20 -6.68 2.65
C LEU A 154 11.10 -7.42 1.87
N GLY A 155 10.95 -8.73 2.07
CA GLY A 155 9.83 -9.50 1.55
C GLY A 155 8.49 -8.96 2.04
N GLY A 156 8.36 -8.67 3.33
CA GLY A 156 7.18 -8.06 3.92
C GLY A 156 6.89 -6.66 3.35
N GLN A 157 7.92 -5.86 3.12
CA GLN A 157 7.79 -4.56 2.50
C GLN A 157 7.27 -4.67 1.06
N ILE A 158 7.94 -5.45 0.22
CA ILE A 158 7.66 -5.59 -1.22
C ILE A 158 6.31 -6.27 -1.47
N LEU A 159 5.91 -7.22 -0.62
CA LEU A 159 4.65 -7.95 -0.80
C LEU A 159 3.50 -7.32 -0.02
N GLY A 160 3.76 -6.68 1.12
CA GLY A 160 2.73 -6.12 2.00
C GLY A 160 2.70 -4.60 1.99
N ALA A 161 3.78 -3.96 2.45
CA ALA A 161 3.80 -2.53 2.71
C ALA A 161 3.57 -1.65 1.46
N VAL A 162 4.02 -2.11 0.29
CA VAL A 162 3.81 -1.39 -0.99
C VAL A 162 2.42 -1.58 -1.61
N GLN A 163 1.62 -2.50 -1.08
CA GLN A 163 0.25 -2.73 -1.55
C GLN A 163 -0.69 -1.69 -0.92
N TYR A 164 -0.52 -0.41 -1.28
CA TYR A 164 -1.47 0.61 -0.83
C TYR A 164 -2.81 0.51 -1.59
N VAL A 165 -3.91 0.82 -0.89
CA VAL A 165 -5.26 0.77 -1.43
C VAL A 165 -5.47 1.92 -2.40
N ARG A 166 -5.97 1.58 -3.59
CA ARG A 166 -6.26 2.53 -4.67
C ARG A 166 -7.77 2.58 -4.89
N PRO A 167 -8.41 3.75 -4.67
CA PRO A 167 -9.86 3.88 -4.88
C PRO A 167 -10.31 3.61 -6.33
N GLU A 168 -9.43 3.85 -7.30
CA GLU A 168 -9.74 3.68 -8.74
C GLU A 168 -9.63 2.23 -9.24
N GLY A 169 -9.27 1.29 -8.37
CA GLY A 169 -8.95 -0.09 -8.74
C GLY A 169 -7.47 -0.29 -9.10
N PRO A 170 -7.12 -1.41 -9.75
CA PRO A 170 -5.76 -1.86 -9.95
C PRO A 170 -5.10 -1.07 -11.10
N PRO A 171 -3.77 -0.82 -11.02
CA PRO A 171 -3.04 -0.20 -12.12
C PRO A 171 -3.12 -1.05 -13.39
N GLY A 172 -3.21 -0.40 -14.55
CA GLY A 172 -3.07 -1.06 -15.86
C GLY A 172 -4.30 -1.77 -16.39
N THR A 173 -5.47 -1.64 -15.77
CA THR A 173 -6.71 -2.15 -16.36
C THR A 173 -7.34 -1.10 -17.28
N VAL A 174 -7.73 -1.50 -18.50
CA VAL A 174 -8.40 -0.65 -19.51
C VAL A 174 -9.56 0.17 -18.91
N PRO A 175 -10.40 -0.37 -18.00
CA PRO A 175 -11.44 0.40 -17.32
C PRO A 175 -10.91 1.56 -16.46
N ALA A 176 -9.75 1.42 -15.81
CA ALA A 176 -9.16 2.52 -15.04
C ALA A 176 -8.65 3.64 -15.96
N HIS A 177 -8.08 3.27 -17.11
CA HIS A 177 -7.67 4.25 -18.12
C HIS A 177 -8.88 4.96 -18.74
N MET A 178 -9.92 4.22 -19.12
CA MET A 178 -11.18 4.77 -19.62
C MET A 178 -11.88 5.67 -18.60
N ARG A 179 -11.93 5.28 -17.31
CA ARG A 179 -12.50 6.15 -16.26
C ARG A 179 -11.76 7.48 -16.14
N ARG A 180 -10.43 7.48 -16.29
CA ARG A 180 -9.62 8.71 -16.30
C ARG A 180 -9.87 9.55 -17.56
N LEU A 181 -10.00 8.92 -18.72
CA LEU A 181 -10.35 9.60 -19.97
C LEU A 181 -11.73 10.25 -19.86
N LEU A 182 -12.74 9.50 -19.41
CA LEU A 182 -14.10 10.00 -19.22
C LEU A 182 -14.17 11.13 -18.18
N ALA A 183 -13.43 11.01 -17.07
CA ALA A 183 -13.37 12.09 -16.07
C ALA A 183 -12.72 13.36 -16.64
N ARG A 184 -11.67 13.21 -17.46
CA ARG A 184 -11.03 14.34 -18.17
C ARG A 184 -11.95 14.95 -19.21
N GLU A 185 -12.72 14.14 -19.94
CA GLU A 185 -13.70 14.63 -20.90
C GLU A 185 -14.84 15.40 -20.22
N ARG A 186 -15.39 14.89 -19.12
CA ARG A 186 -16.42 15.60 -18.34
C ARG A 186 -15.90 16.95 -17.84
N ALA A 187 -14.70 16.99 -17.27
CA ALA A 187 -14.10 18.24 -16.83
C ALA A 187 -13.89 19.24 -17.99
N ARG A 188 -13.54 18.75 -19.19
CA ARG A 188 -13.44 19.59 -20.40
C ARG A 188 -14.81 20.10 -20.85
N GLN A 189 -15.85 19.26 -20.79
CA GLN A 189 -17.21 19.65 -21.15
C GLN A 189 -17.76 20.70 -20.17
N GLU A 190 -17.55 20.53 -18.87
CA GLU A 190 -17.92 21.49 -17.84
C GLU A 190 -17.20 22.84 -18.04
N ALA A 191 -15.89 22.80 -18.34
CA ALA A 191 -15.13 24.02 -18.64
C ALA A 191 -15.61 24.72 -19.92
N ALA A 192 -15.94 23.96 -20.97
CA ALA A 192 -16.50 24.52 -22.20
C ALA A 192 -17.87 25.15 -21.98
N ALA A 193 -18.75 24.48 -21.22
CA ALA A 193 -20.06 25.00 -20.86
C ALA A 193 -19.95 26.31 -20.06
N ALA A 194 -19.01 26.40 -19.12
CA ALA A 194 -18.78 27.62 -18.34
C ALA A 194 -18.28 28.80 -19.19
N ILE A 195 -17.50 28.55 -20.25
CA ILE A 195 -17.08 29.58 -21.21
C ILE A 195 -18.28 30.08 -22.02
N VAL A 196 -19.09 29.15 -22.54
CA VAL A 196 -20.31 29.50 -23.29
C VAL A 196 -21.24 30.33 -22.42
N GLU A 197 -21.49 29.92 -21.18
CA GLU A 197 -22.33 30.65 -20.23
C GLU A 197 -21.83 32.07 -19.99
N ARG A 198 -20.52 32.26 -19.81
CA ARG A 198 -19.88 33.57 -19.63
C ARG A 198 -20.04 34.49 -20.86
N ASP A 199 -19.93 33.94 -22.06
CA ASP A 199 -19.93 34.70 -23.31
C ASP A 199 -21.34 34.87 -23.90
N THR A 200 -22.36 34.27 -23.29
CA THR A 200 -23.77 34.50 -23.68
C THR A 200 -24.16 35.95 -23.37
N PRO A 201 -24.54 36.77 -24.37
CA PRO A 201 -24.96 38.14 -24.12
C PRO A 201 -26.20 38.18 -23.21
N GLN A 202 -26.15 39.00 -22.17
CA GLN A 202 -27.28 39.18 -21.26
C GLN A 202 -28.43 39.86 -22.01
N PRO A 203 -29.69 39.44 -21.78
CA PRO A 203 -30.87 40.11 -22.34
C PRO A 203 -31.02 41.50 -21.71
N GLY A 204 -30.27 42.46 -22.24
CA GLY A 204 -30.10 43.80 -21.67
C GLY A 204 -28.96 44.61 -22.30
N ASP A 205 -27.96 43.94 -22.89
CA ASP A 205 -26.82 44.57 -23.56
C ASP A 205 -27.12 45.11 -24.97
N ALA A 206 -28.40 45.12 -25.38
CA ALA A 206 -28.79 45.74 -26.64
C ALA A 206 -28.45 47.25 -26.57
N PRO A 207 -27.69 47.79 -27.53
CA PRO A 207 -27.33 49.20 -27.53
C PRO A 207 -28.61 50.02 -27.58
N ARG A 208 -28.89 50.78 -26.51
CA ARG A 208 -29.98 51.76 -26.50
C ARG A 208 -29.62 52.81 -27.56
N ARG A 209 -30.34 52.75 -28.68
CA ARG A 209 -30.29 53.76 -29.72
C ARG A 209 -31.04 55.00 -29.29
#